data_AF-A0A7S0CHZ6-F1
#
_entry.id   AF-A0A7S0CHZ6-F1
#
_cell.length_a   1.000
_cell.length_b   1.000
_cell.length_c   1.000
_cell.angle_alpha   90.00
_cell.angle_beta   90.00
_cell.angle_gamma   90.00
#
_symmetry.space_group_name_H-M   'P 1'
#
loop_
_entity.id
_entity.type
_entity.pdbx_description
1 polymer ?
#
loop_
_entity_poly.entity_id
_entity_poly.type
_entity_poly.pdbx_seq_one_letter_code
_entity_poly.pdbx_strand_id
1 'polypeptide(L)'
;IDPKDHVRAFVWYSHYVMFDPNAQENGVIFIEDFDNVGFLESITLMPMKVGAKLDRLTIGVLPVKMKAMLILECPGWMDLCMKFMRMFMSKKMKKRLQVVKDWSYIAKEVGEENIPLGFGKVEGKLTVDPIIDKYFKEKVTL
;
A
#
# COMPACT_ATOMS: atom_id res chain seq x y z
N ILE A 1 -0.91 3.60 -17.99
CA ILE A 1 -0.86 2.27 -17.34
C ILE A 1 -2.30 1.80 -17.23
N ASP A 2 -2.64 0.59 -17.70
CA ASP A 2 -4.02 0.08 -17.59
C ASP A 2 -4.31 -0.23 -16.11
N PRO A 3 -5.52 0.03 -15.57
CA PRO A 3 -5.89 -0.37 -14.20
C PRO A 3 -5.58 -1.84 -13.86
N LYS A 4 -5.64 -2.74 -14.85
CA LYS A 4 -5.26 -4.16 -14.70
C LYS A 4 -3.77 -4.34 -14.45
N ASP A 5 -2.93 -3.45 -14.95
CA ASP A 5 -1.47 -3.50 -14.74
C ASP A 5 -1.12 -3.14 -13.30
N HIS A 6 -1.85 -2.20 -12.67
CA HIS A 6 -1.73 -1.93 -11.24
C HIS A 6 -2.10 -3.17 -10.39
N VAL A 7 -3.19 -3.85 -10.74
CA VAL A 7 -3.59 -5.09 -10.06
C VAL A 7 -2.55 -6.20 -10.25
N ARG A 8 -1.98 -6.34 -11.46
CA ARG A 8 -0.91 -7.30 -11.73
C ARG A 8 0.34 -6.98 -10.91
N ALA A 9 0.78 -5.72 -10.89
CA ALA A 9 1.92 -5.28 -10.10
C ALA A 9 1.71 -5.59 -8.61
N PHE A 10 0.52 -5.28 -8.07
CA PHE A 10 0.17 -5.60 -6.69
C PHE A 10 0.17 -7.11 -6.40
N VAL A 11 -0.33 -7.93 -7.32
CA VAL A 11 -0.31 -9.40 -7.19
C VAL A 11 1.12 -9.94 -7.20
N TRP A 12 1.99 -9.46 -8.09
CA TRP A 12 3.39 -9.86 -8.15
C TRP A 12 4.14 -9.43 -6.90
N TYR A 13 3.99 -8.17 -6.48
CA TYR A 13 4.55 -7.67 -5.22
C TYR A 13 4.10 -8.53 -4.04
N SER A 14 2.79 -8.80 -3.95
CA SER A 14 2.23 -9.63 -2.89
C SER A 14 2.76 -11.07 -2.92
N HIS A 15 3.03 -11.64 -4.11
CA HIS A 15 3.66 -12.95 -4.25
C HIS A 15 5.11 -12.96 -3.73
N TYR A 16 5.88 -11.91 -3.97
CA TYR A 16 7.24 -11.84 -3.42
C TYR A 16 7.23 -11.68 -1.90
N VAL A 17 6.36 -10.80 -1.39
CA VAL A 17 6.26 -10.52 0.03
C VAL A 17 5.67 -11.70 0.81
N MET A 18 4.74 -12.47 0.24
CA MET A 18 4.16 -13.62 0.95
C MET A 18 5.15 -14.77 1.21
N PHE A 19 6.29 -14.82 0.52
CA PHE A 19 7.34 -15.80 0.78
C PHE A 19 8.46 -15.27 1.67
N ASP A 20 8.42 -13.99 2.07
CA ASP A 20 9.39 -13.45 3.01
C ASP A 20 9.01 -13.87 4.45
N PRO A 21 9.88 -14.61 5.18
CA PRO A 21 9.54 -15.09 6.53
C PRO A 21 9.22 -13.96 7.52
N ASN A 22 9.93 -12.82 7.42
CA ASN A 22 9.66 -11.67 8.29
C ASN A 22 8.28 -11.08 7.99
N ALA A 23 7.88 -11.01 6.72
CA ALA A 23 6.55 -10.54 6.35
C ALA A 23 5.43 -11.51 6.76
N GLN A 24 5.67 -12.83 6.76
CA GLN A 24 4.70 -13.83 7.25
C GLN A 24 4.44 -13.68 8.75
N GLU A 25 5.51 -13.50 9.55
CA GLU A 25 5.41 -13.38 11.01
C GLU A 25 4.90 -12.00 11.44
N ASN A 26 5.52 -10.94 10.93
CA ASN A 26 5.31 -9.56 11.40
C ASN A 26 4.22 -8.83 10.62
N GLY A 27 3.92 -9.27 9.40
CA GLY A 27 3.01 -8.61 8.49
C GLY A 27 3.63 -7.43 7.74
N VAL A 28 2.78 -6.70 7.01
CA VAL A 28 3.18 -5.61 6.10
C VAL A 28 2.41 -4.33 6.44
N ILE A 29 3.10 -3.19 6.37
CA ILE A 29 2.50 -1.86 6.43
C ILE A 29 2.48 -1.28 5.02
N PHE A 30 1.31 -0.84 4.56
CA PHE A 30 1.18 -0.09 3.31
C PHE A 30 1.18 1.40 3.62
N ILE A 31 1.95 2.18 2.87
CA ILE A 31 1.96 3.64 2.94
C ILE A 31 1.57 4.15 1.56
N GLU A 32 0.51 4.96 1.51
CA GLU A 32 -0.06 5.51 0.29
C GLU A 32 -0.05 7.03 0.39
N ASP A 33 0.62 7.70 -0.54
CA ASP A 33 0.66 9.16 -0.66
C ASP A 33 -0.27 9.62 -1.78
N PHE A 34 -1.30 10.41 -1.44
CA PHE A 34 -2.33 10.88 -2.36
C PHE A 34 -2.11 12.30 -2.88
N ASP A 35 -0.97 12.96 -2.61
CA ASP A 35 -0.74 14.37 -2.99
C ASP A 35 -0.89 14.64 -4.50
N ASN A 36 -0.53 13.64 -5.32
CA ASN A 36 -0.54 13.73 -6.78
C ASN A 36 -1.71 12.99 -7.45
N VAL A 37 -2.76 12.69 -6.69
CA VAL A 37 -3.87 11.88 -7.17
C VAL A 37 -5.11 12.73 -7.45
N GLY A 38 -5.53 12.80 -8.72
CA GLY A 38 -6.76 13.47 -9.11
C GLY A 38 -8.01 12.63 -8.87
N PHE A 39 -9.14 13.32 -8.71
CA PHE A 39 -10.45 12.68 -8.47
C PHE A 39 -10.84 11.72 -9.60
N LEU A 40 -10.72 12.17 -10.86
CA LEU A 40 -11.13 11.39 -12.02
C LEU A 40 -10.28 10.13 -12.22
N GLU A 41 -8.95 10.22 -12.04
CA GLU A 41 -8.10 9.01 -12.10
C GLU A 41 -8.52 8.02 -11.01
N SER A 42 -8.81 8.49 -9.80
CA SER A 42 -9.11 7.65 -8.65
C SER A 42 -10.42 6.87 -8.74
N ILE A 43 -11.50 7.51 -9.20
CA ILE A 43 -12.79 6.82 -9.30
C ILE A 43 -12.76 5.72 -10.37
N THR A 44 -11.91 5.86 -11.39
CA THR A 44 -11.75 4.84 -12.44
C THR A 44 -10.92 3.65 -11.98
N LEU A 45 -10.06 3.83 -10.98
CA LEU A 45 -9.24 2.78 -10.35
C LEU A 45 -10.00 1.99 -9.28
N MET A 46 -11.14 2.50 -8.79
CA MET A 46 -11.99 1.84 -7.80
C MET A 46 -13.34 1.31 -8.35
N PRO A 47 -13.39 0.45 -9.39
CA PRO A 47 -14.62 -0.25 -9.69
C PRO A 47 -15.04 -1.07 -8.46
N MET A 48 -16.30 -0.97 -8.00
CA MET A 48 -16.77 -1.71 -6.83
C MET A 48 -16.53 -3.24 -6.92
N LYS A 49 -16.49 -3.78 -8.15
CA LYS A 49 -16.15 -5.19 -8.41
C LYS A 49 -14.68 -5.55 -8.09
N VAL A 50 -13.78 -4.58 -8.07
CA VAL A 50 -12.36 -4.73 -7.70
C VAL A 50 -12.17 -4.68 -6.19
N GLY A 51 -12.90 -3.80 -5.48
CA GLY A 51 -12.85 -3.73 -4.01
C GLY A 51 -13.20 -5.06 -3.32
N ALA A 52 -14.25 -5.73 -3.79
CA ALA A 52 -14.62 -7.07 -3.29
C ALA A 52 -13.55 -8.15 -3.60
N LYS A 53 -12.75 -7.97 -4.66
CA LYS A 53 -11.63 -8.87 -4.99
C LYS A 53 -10.41 -8.59 -4.12
N LEU A 54 -10.12 -7.32 -3.80
CA LEU A 54 -9.03 -6.94 -2.90
C LEU A 54 -9.25 -7.49 -1.47
N ASP A 55 -10.48 -7.43 -0.97
CA ASP A 55 -10.84 -7.99 0.34
C ASP A 55 -10.68 -9.52 0.34
N ARG A 56 -11.08 -10.21 -0.74
CA ARG A 56 -10.78 -11.65 -0.91
C ARG A 56 -9.29 -11.97 -1.01
N LEU A 57 -8.51 -11.14 -1.72
CA LEU A 57 -7.07 -11.32 -1.86
C LEU A 57 -6.34 -11.22 -0.51
N THR A 58 -6.78 -10.31 0.36
CA THR A 58 -6.18 -10.07 1.69
C THR A 58 -6.74 -10.96 2.80
N ILE A 59 -7.87 -11.63 2.59
CA ILE A 59 -8.53 -12.49 3.60
C ILE A 59 -8.40 -13.99 3.30
N GLY A 60 -8.14 -14.42 2.06
CA GLY A 60 -8.12 -15.87 1.76
C GLY A 60 -7.29 -16.37 0.59
N VAL A 61 -6.71 -15.53 -0.26
CA VAL A 61 -5.97 -16.01 -1.46
C VAL A 61 -4.47 -15.77 -1.36
N LEU A 62 -4.02 -14.67 -0.77
CA LEU A 62 -2.60 -14.40 -0.52
C LEU A 62 -2.37 -14.31 0.99
N PRO A 63 -1.47 -15.10 1.60
CA PRO A 63 -1.22 -15.09 3.04
C PRO A 63 -0.38 -13.87 3.46
N VAL A 64 -0.80 -12.67 3.04
CA VAL A 64 -0.17 -11.40 3.39
C VAL A 64 -0.90 -10.80 4.58
N LYS A 65 -0.25 -10.80 5.74
CA LYS A 65 -0.78 -10.22 6.97
C LYS A 65 -0.65 -8.70 6.93
N MET A 66 -1.70 -7.98 6.53
CA MET A 66 -1.69 -6.51 6.62
C MET A 66 -1.75 -6.04 8.08
N LYS A 67 -0.73 -5.31 8.54
CA LYS A 67 -0.65 -4.70 9.88
C LYS A 67 -1.36 -3.35 9.89
N ALA A 68 -1.06 -2.49 8.92
CA ALA A 68 -1.65 -1.16 8.77
C ALA A 68 -1.63 -0.70 7.30
N MET A 69 -2.50 0.25 6.99
CA MET A 69 -2.53 1.01 5.75
C MET A 69 -2.60 2.49 6.14
N LEU A 70 -1.50 3.21 5.91
CA LEU A 70 -1.30 4.61 6.27
C LEU A 70 -1.50 5.46 5.02
N ILE A 71 -2.47 6.36 5.05
CA ILE A 71 -2.86 7.21 3.92
C ILE A 71 -2.47 8.64 4.25
N LEU A 72 -1.62 9.24 3.43
CA LEU A 72 -1.13 10.61 3.55
C LEU A 72 -1.73 11.50 2.47
N GLU A 73 -1.73 12.81 2.71
CA GLU A 73 -2.17 13.84 1.76
C GLU A 73 -3.55 13.55 1.14
N CYS A 74 -4.45 12.96 1.95
CA CYS A 74 -5.77 12.54 1.51
C CYS A 74 -6.61 13.77 1.12
N PRO A 75 -6.96 13.96 -0.17
CA PRO A 75 -7.73 15.13 -0.59
C PRO A 75 -9.17 15.06 -0.06
N GLY A 76 -9.83 16.22 0.07
CA GLY A 76 -11.15 16.31 0.72
C GLY A 76 -12.24 15.43 0.10
N TRP A 77 -12.19 15.19 -1.21
CA TRP A 77 -13.10 14.28 -1.89
C TRP A 77 -12.84 12.81 -1.52
N MET A 78 -11.59 12.44 -1.26
CA MET A 78 -11.20 11.08 -0.88
C MET A 78 -11.62 10.80 0.56
N ASP A 79 -11.59 11.79 1.46
CA ASP A 79 -12.16 11.63 2.81
C ASP A 79 -13.65 11.22 2.76
N LEU A 80 -14.43 11.78 1.83
CA LEU A 80 -15.83 11.40 1.62
C LEU A 80 -15.95 9.95 1.10
N CYS A 81 -15.17 9.59 0.09
CA CYS A 81 -15.13 8.21 -0.42
C CYS A 81 -14.73 7.21 0.66
N MET A 82 -13.75 7.56 1.49
CA MET A 82 -13.24 6.72 2.57
C MET A 82 -14.23 6.58 3.71
N LYS A 83 -15.00 7.63 4.03
CA LYS A 83 -16.14 7.54 4.96
C LYS A 83 -17.18 6.55 4.46
N PHE A 84 -17.51 6.60 3.17
CA PHE A 84 -18.45 5.66 2.56
C PHE A 84 -17.91 4.22 2.58
N MET A 85 -16.68 4.01 2.13
CA MET A 85 -15.98 2.72 2.15
C MET A 85 -15.92 2.12 3.56
N ARG A 86 -15.60 2.95 4.57
CA ARG A 86 -15.54 2.53 5.97
C ARG A 86 -16.87 1.92 6.42
N MET A 87 -18.04 2.38 5.96
CA MET A 87 -19.32 1.78 6.39
C MET A 87 -19.39 0.27 6.12
N PHE A 88 -18.81 -0.19 5.01
CA PHE A 88 -18.80 -1.60 4.58
C PHE A 88 -17.63 -2.41 5.13
N MET A 89 -16.66 -1.78 5.82
CA MET A 89 -15.48 -2.45 6.37
C MET A 89 -15.73 -3.06 7.74
N SER A 90 -15.07 -4.21 7.98
CA SER A 90 -15.01 -4.83 9.31
C SER A 90 -14.31 -3.92 10.33
N LYS A 91 -14.61 -4.09 11.63
CA LYS A 91 -13.92 -3.35 12.72
C LYS A 91 -12.40 -3.52 12.67
N LYS A 92 -11.94 -4.73 12.31
CA LYS A 92 -10.52 -5.05 12.15
C LYS A 92 -9.89 -4.23 11.03
N MET A 93 -10.53 -4.15 9.86
CA MET A 93 -10.04 -3.37 8.73
C MET A 93 -10.03 -1.87 9.02
N LYS A 94 -11.11 -1.35 9.65
CA LYS A 94 -11.19 0.06 10.08
C LYS A 94 -10.03 0.48 10.98
N LYS A 95 -9.58 -0.40 11.88
CA LYS A 95 -8.43 -0.14 12.78
C LYS A 95 -7.10 -0.12 12.03
N ARG A 96 -6.99 -0.91 10.96
CA ARG A 96 -5.77 -0.99 10.13
C ARG A 96 -5.65 0.19 9.18
N LEU A 97 -6.76 0.75 8.74
CA LEU A 97 -6.80 1.87 7.81
C LEU A 97 -6.75 3.21 8.56
N GLN A 98 -5.67 3.95 8.37
CA GLN A 98 -5.39 5.18 9.10
C GLN A 98 -5.08 6.30 8.12
N VAL A 99 -5.83 7.40 8.21
CA VAL A 99 -5.48 8.64 7.50
C VAL A 99 -4.56 9.42 8.42
N VAL A 100 -3.32 9.60 7.98
CA VAL A 100 -2.24 10.23 8.73
C VAL A 100 -2.05 11.64 8.16
N LYS A 101 -2.00 12.63 9.05
CA LYS A 101 -1.74 14.03 8.65
C LYS A 101 -0.30 14.45 8.86
N ASP A 102 0.39 13.80 9.79
CA ASP A 102 1.75 14.13 10.19
C ASP A 102 2.71 13.07 9.64
N TRP A 103 3.57 13.50 8.73
CA TRP A 103 4.61 12.68 8.12
C TRP A 103 5.62 12.14 9.15
N SER A 104 5.79 12.80 10.29
CA SER A 104 6.66 12.32 11.38
C SER A 104 6.20 10.97 11.95
N TYR A 105 4.88 10.69 11.89
CA TYR A 105 4.32 9.42 12.32
C TYR A 105 4.85 8.24 11.47
N ILE A 106 5.11 8.48 10.19
CA ILE A 106 5.65 7.45 9.29
C ILE A 106 7.06 7.08 9.70
N ALA A 107 7.94 8.08 9.87
CA ALA A 107 9.32 7.88 10.33
C ALA A 107 9.37 7.12 11.67
N LYS A 108 8.44 7.43 12.59
CA LYS A 108 8.34 6.73 13.87
C LYS A 108 7.86 5.27 13.75
N GLU A 109 6.91 4.99 12.85
CA GLU A 109 6.30 3.65 12.73
C GLU A 109 7.18 2.70 11.92
N VAL A 110 7.88 3.19 10.89
CA VAL A 110 8.69 2.33 9.99
C VAL A 110 10.20 2.54 10.08
N GLY A 111 10.69 3.60 10.71
CA GLY A 111 12.13 3.95 10.74
C GLY A 111 12.59 4.66 9.47
N GLU A 112 13.35 5.75 9.61
CA GLU A 112 13.84 6.56 8.47
C GLU A 112 14.74 5.77 7.51
N GLU A 113 15.45 4.77 8.04
CA GLU A 113 16.31 3.87 7.28
C GLU A 113 15.55 2.97 6.30
N ASN A 114 14.25 2.76 6.52
CA ASN A 114 13.39 1.93 5.67
C ASN A 114 12.55 2.77 4.69
N ILE A 115 12.69 4.10 4.72
CA ILE A 115 11.94 5.01 3.85
C ILE A 115 12.82 5.41 2.65
N PRO A 116 12.30 5.28 1.40
CA PRO A 116 13.04 5.70 0.21
C PRO A 116 13.46 7.17 0.25
N LEU A 117 14.66 7.47 -0.24
CA LEU A 117 15.16 8.83 -0.37
C LEU A 117 14.20 9.64 -1.27
N GLY A 118 13.73 10.78 -0.78
CA GLY A 118 12.80 11.64 -1.49
C GLY A 118 11.34 11.17 -1.50
N PHE A 119 10.98 10.17 -0.69
CA PHE A 119 9.59 9.75 -0.53
C PHE A 119 8.79 10.79 0.28
N GLY A 120 7.93 11.53 -0.43
CA GLY A 120 7.02 12.48 0.19
C GLY A 120 7.72 13.59 0.98
N LYS A 121 7.29 13.82 2.23
CA LYS A 121 7.77 14.91 3.09
C LYS A 121 8.63 14.44 4.28
N VAL A 122 9.25 13.26 4.18
CA VAL A 122 10.15 12.69 5.20
C VAL A 122 11.58 12.56 4.67
N GLU A 123 12.55 12.72 5.57
CA GLU A 123 13.97 12.47 5.28
C GLU A 123 14.28 10.96 5.28
N GLY A 124 13.81 10.26 4.24
CA GLY A 124 14.13 8.85 4.02
C GLY A 124 15.62 8.65 3.70
N LYS A 125 16.19 7.53 4.15
CA LYS A 125 17.62 7.20 3.97
C LYS A 125 17.86 6.03 3.01
N LEU A 126 16.81 5.34 2.57
CA LEU A 126 16.91 4.17 1.72
C LEU A 126 17.16 4.57 0.26
N THR A 127 18.34 4.26 -0.26
CA THR A 127 18.76 4.63 -1.64
C THR A 127 18.54 3.54 -2.67
N VAL A 128 18.19 2.33 -2.24
CA VAL A 128 17.97 1.16 -3.10
C VAL A 128 16.53 0.68 -2.95
N ASP A 129 15.90 0.25 -4.03
CA ASP A 129 14.63 -0.48 -3.95
C ASP A 129 14.93 -1.93 -3.54
N PRO A 130 14.57 -2.36 -2.31
CA PRO A 130 14.93 -3.67 -1.80
C PRO A 130 14.18 -4.80 -2.50
N ILE A 131 13.02 -4.53 -3.11
CA ILE A 131 12.25 -5.51 -3.86
C ILE A 131 12.90 -5.71 -5.22
N ILE A 132 13.23 -4.62 -5.92
CA ILE A 132 13.95 -4.69 -7.20
C ILE A 132 15.30 -5.36 -7.02
N ASP A 133 16.06 -4.97 -5.99
CA ASP A 133 17.37 -5.53 -5.68
C ASP A 133 17.29 -7.04 -5.41
N LYS A 134 16.38 -7.45 -4.51
CA LYS A 134 16.25 -8.85 -4.08
C LYS A 134 15.61 -9.76 -5.12
N TYR A 135 14.69 -9.26 -5.94
CA TYR A 135 13.86 -10.12 -6.79
C TYR A 135 13.99 -9.86 -8.29
N PHE A 136 14.50 -8.71 -8.72
CA PHE A 136 14.52 -8.32 -10.14
C PHE A 136 15.92 -8.06 -10.70
N LYS A 137 16.95 -7.73 -9.89
CA LYS A 137 18.32 -7.49 -10.40
C LYS A 137 19.04 -8.76 -10.88
N GLU A 138 18.78 -9.93 -10.29
CA GLU A 138 19.47 -11.17 -10.66
C GLU A 138 18.87 -11.92 -11.87
N LYS A 139 17.72 -11.49 -12.41
CA LYS A 139 16.96 -12.29 -13.40
C LYS A 139 16.72 -11.63 -14.77
N VAL A 140 17.36 -10.51 -15.07
CA VAL A 140 17.33 -9.94 -16.43
C VAL A 140 18.60 -10.33 -17.18
N THR A 141 18.68 -11.59 -17.58
CA THR A 141 19.45 -11.99 -18.75
C THR A 141 18.41 -12.43 -19.77
N LEU A 142 18.05 -11.50 -20.68
CA LEU A 142 17.31 -11.83 -21.91
C LEU A 142 18.31 -12.35 -22.95
#